data_AF-A0A2N2C5H4-F1
#
_entry.id   AF-A0A2N2C5H4-F1
#
_cell.length_a   1.000
_cell.length_b   1.000
_cell.length_c   1.000
_cell.angle_alpha   90.00
_cell.angle_beta   90.00
_cell.angle_gamma   90.00
#
_symmetry.space_group_name_H-M   'P 1'
#
loop_
_entity.id
_entity.type
_entity.pdbx_description
1 polymer ?
#
loop_
_entity_poly.entity_id
_entity_poly.type
_entity_poly.pdbx_seq_one_letter_code
_entity_poly.pdbx_strand_id
1 'polypeptide(L)' 'MDNESIMSCILDSIPYPIVFEDCNHIIRYMNKSAKYHYYTERGYKDLIGKENTIYYQMLL' A
#
# COMPACT_ATOMS: atom_id res chain seq x y z
N MET A 1 6.73 -18.07 12.06
CA MET A 1 6.26 -16.84 11.41
C MET A 1 5.47 -16.07 12.43
N ASP A 2 5.71 -14.77 12.54
CA ASP A 2 4.83 -13.87 13.30
C ASP A 2 3.54 -13.57 12.51
N ASN A 3 2.56 -13.00 13.20
CA ASN A 3 1.26 -12.68 12.62
C ASN A 3 1.36 -11.65 11.47
N GLU A 4 2.34 -10.74 11.53
CA GLU A 4 2.55 -9.73 10.49
C GLU A 4 3.01 -10.37 9.17
N SER A 5 3.90 -11.35 9.26
CA SER A 5 4.39 -12.12 8.11
C SER A 5 3.26 -12.91 7.44
N ILE A 6 2.41 -13.56 8.24
CA ILE A 6 1.24 -14.29 7.73
C ILE A 6 0.27 -13.33 7.05
N MET A 7 -0.03 -12.19 7.68
CA MET A 7 -0.89 -11.15 7.13
C MET A 7 -0.34 -10.63 5.80
N SER A 8 0.98 -10.33 5.71
CA SER A 8 1.57 -9.87 4.46
C SER A 8 1.44 -10.92 3.36
N CYS A 9 1.72 -12.19 3.64
CA CYS A 9 1.55 -13.26 2.66
C CYS A 9 0.12 -13.36 2.13
N ILE A 10 -0.89 -13.23 3.01
CA ILE A 10 -2.30 -13.24 2.61
C ILE A 10 -2.60 -12.02 1.73
N LEU A 11 -2.21 -10.82 2.14
CA LEU A 11 -2.50 -9.59 1.41
C LEU A 11 -1.74 -9.49 0.08
N ASP A 12 -0.53 -10.04 0.01
CA ASP A 12 0.29 -10.14 -1.20
C ASP A 12 -0.25 -11.15 -2.22
N SER A 13 -1.10 -12.10 -1.77
CA SER A 13 -1.78 -13.05 -2.66
C SER A 13 -2.97 -12.42 -3.41
N ILE A 14 -3.47 -11.27 -2.96
CA ILE A 14 -4.59 -10.56 -3.58
C ILE A 14 -4.07 -9.80 -4.81
N PRO A 15 -4.65 -10.02 -6.02
CA PRO A 15 -4.11 -9.45 -7.25
C PRO A 15 -4.33 -7.94 -7.38
N TYR A 16 -5.17 -7.34 -6.53
CA TYR A 16 -5.47 -5.92 -6.54
C TYR A 16 -4.55 -5.11 -5.60
N PRO A 17 -4.25 -3.84 -5.93
CA PRO A 17 -3.58 -2.93 -5.01
C PRO A 17 -4.37 -2.74 -3.71
N ILE A 18 -3.71 -2.95 -2.57
CA ILE A 18 -4.25 -2.67 -1.23
C ILE A 18 -3.33 -1.70 -0.52
N VAL A 19 -3.91 -0.61 -0.03
CA VAL A 19 -3.25 0.40 0.82
C VAL A 19 -4.04 0.50 2.11
N PHE A 20 -3.36 0.42 3.24
CA PHE A 20 -3.96 0.62 4.55
C PHE A 20 -3.37 1.87 5.20
N GLU A 21 -4.25 2.75 5.67
CA GLU A 21 -3.89 3.97 6.39
C GLU A 21 -4.52 3.98 7.78
N ASP A 22 -3.93 4.77 8.68
CA ASP A 22 -4.51 5.01 9.99
C ASP A 22 -5.51 6.18 9.99
N CYS A 23 -6.07 6.49 11.16
CA CYS A 23 -7.05 7.58 11.31
C CYS A 23 -6.48 8.99 11.05
N ASN A 24 -5.16 9.14 10.94
CA ASN A 24 -4.51 10.39 10.57
C ASN A 24 -4.15 10.41 9.07
N HIS A 25 -4.74 9.51 8.29
CA HIS A 25 -4.43 9.32 6.87
C HIS A 25 -2.97 8.99 6.60
N ILE A 26 -2.25 8.38 7.54
CA ILE A 26 -0.86 7.98 7.32
C ILE A 26 -0.85 6.56 6.75
N ILE A 27 -0.22 6.36 5.60
CA ILE A 27 -0.08 5.05 4.96
C ILE A 27 0.79 4.15 5.85
N ARG A 28 0.22 3.07 6.37
CA ARG A 28 0.92 2.11 7.25
C ARG A 28 1.34 0.84 6.53
N TYR A 29 0.61 0.45 5.49
CA TYR A 29 0.91 -0.77 4.76
C TYR A 29 0.49 -0.66 3.29
N MET A 30 1.25 -1.35 2.44
CA MET A 30 0.94 -1.58 1.03
C MET A 30 1.31 -3.02 0.68
N ASN A 31 0.38 -3.73 0.04
CA ASN A 31 0.68 -5.06 -0.51
C ASN A 31 1.60 -4.96 -1.74
N LYS A 32 2.09 -6.11 -2.22
CA LYS A 32 2.97 -6.21 -3.38
C LYS A 32 2.40 -5.54 -4.62
N SER A 33 1.11 -5.73 -4.90
CA SER A 33 0.43 -5.14 -6.05
C SER A 33 0.38 -3.61 -5.94
N ALA A 34 0.09 -3.05 -4.76
CA ALA A 34 0.13 -1.61 -4.54
C ALA A 34 1.54 -1.04 -4.66
N LYS A 35 2.54 -1.71 -4.08
CA LYS A 35 3.95 -1.31 -4.26
C LYS A 35 4.34 -1.28 -5.73
N TYR A 36 3.97 -2.30 -6.50
CA TYR A 36 4.23 -2.32 -7.93
C TYR A 36 3.55 -1.16 -8.66
N HIS A 37 2.24 -0.96 -8.42
CA HIS A 37 1.47 0.10 -9.06
C HIS A 37 2.05 1.50 -8.76
N TYR A 38 2.23 1.82 -7.48
CA TYR A 38 2.68 3.16 -7.09
C TYR A 38 4.16 3.38 -7.35
N TYR A 39 5.02 2.40 -7.07
CA TYR A 39 6.46 2.60 -7.18
C TYR A 39 7.00 2.37 -8.59
N THR A 40 6.46 1.40 -9.31
CA THR A 40 6.94 1.06 -10.66
C THR A 40 6.15 1.80 -11.72
N GLU A 41 4.81 1.69 -11.72
CA GLU A 41 4.00 2.22 -12.81
C GLU A 41 3.82 3.75 -12.72
N ARG A 42 3.65 4.27 -11.50
CA ARG A 42 3.47 5.72 -11.26
C ARG A 42 4.76 6.46 -10.88
N GLY A 43 5.81 5.74 -10.48
CA GLY A 43 7.12 6.31 -10.12
C GLY A 43 7.18 7.01 -8.75
N TYR A 44 6.16 6.84 -7.89
CA TYR A 44 6.19 7.31 -6.52
C TYR A 44 7.23 6.54 -5.69
N LYS A 45 7.72 7.10 -4.59
CA LYS A 45 8.68 6.43 -3.70
C LYS A 45 8.37 6.74 -2.24
N ASP A 46 8.75 5.82 -1.37
CA ASP A 46 8.74 6.00 0.09
C ASP A 46 7.39 6.51 0.65
N LEU A 47 6.29 5.91 0.17
CA LEU A 47 4.93 6.31 0.55
C LEU A 47 4.52 5.83 1.95
N ILE A 48 5.14 4.75 2.45
CA ILE A 48 4.89 4.29 3.82
C ILE A 48 5.33 5.37 4.82
N GLY A 49 4.45 5.70 5.77
CA GLY A 49 4.67 6.75 6.77
C GLY A 49 4.37 8.16 6.26
N LYS A 50 3.87 8.32 5.03
CA LYS A 50 3.40 9.60 4.49
C LYS A 50 1.89 9.73 4.63
N GLU A 51 1.42 10.97 4.74
CA GLU A 51 0.02 11.30 4.58
C GLU A 51 -0.46 10.90 3.18
N ASN A 52 -1.62 10.27 3.12
CA ASN A 52 -2.27 9.88 1.88
C ASN A 52 -2.89 11.11 1.22
N THR A 53 -2.05 11.94 0.64
CA THR A 53 -2.46 13.08 -0.19
C THR A 53 -2.85 12.66 -1.61
N ILE A 54 -2.74 11.37 -1.92
CA ILE A 54 -2.85 10.81 -3.29
C ILE A 54 -4.24 10.27 -3.59
N TYR A 55 -5.18 10.35 -2.64
CA TYR A 55 -6.56 9.85 -2.74
C TYR A 55 -7.25 10.12 -4.10
N TYR A 56 -7.04 11.30 -4.69
CA TYR A 56 -7.65 11.68 -5.97
C TYR A 56 -7.04 11.00 -7.21
N GLN A 57 -5.83 10.46 -7.13
CA GLN A 57 -5.21 9.72 -8.22
C GLN A 57 -5.32 8.19 -8.10
N MET A 58 -5.83 7.68 -6.97
CA MET A 58 -5.96 6.24 -6.70
C MET A 58 -7.23 5.61 -7.32
N LEU A 59 -8.20 6.43 -7.74
CA LEU A 59 -9.49 6.00 -8.32
C LEU A 59 -9.53 6.05 -9.87
N LEU A 60 -8.43 6.45 -10.52
CA LEU A 60 -8.27 6.53 -11.98
C LEU A 60 -7.12 5.66 -12.46
#